data_AF-A0A368H1A3-F1
#
_entry.id   AF-A0A368H1A3-F1
#
_cell.length_a   1.000
_cell.length_b   1.000
_cell.length_c   1.000
_cell.angle_alpha   90.00
_cell.angle_beta   90.00
_cell.angle_gamma   90.00
#
_symmetry.space_group_name_H-M   'P 1'
#
loop_
_entity.id
_entity.type
_entity.pdbx_description
1 polymer ?
#
loop_
_entity_poly.entity_id
_entity_poly.type
_entity_poly.pdbx_seq_one_letter_code
_entity_poly.pdbx_strand_id
1 'polypeptide(L)'
;MFCDRGPDGGNDCCPDFEATCRGGRPQHQEDLNGQECISNGVRYSEGESIEQNCQTCSCMEGMWKCDESTCLIQEDLLEKVQQGRYS
;
A
#
# COMPACT_ATOMS: atom_id res chain seq x y z
N MET A 1 10.19 19.56 -27.05
CA MET A 1 11.07 19.91 -25.91
C MET A 1 10.58 19.09 -24.73
N PHE A 2 11.48 18.39 -24.04
CA PHE A 2 11.17 17.61 -22.85
C PHE A 2 11.70 18.36 -21.63
N CYS A 3 10.99 18.27 -20.50
CA CYS A 3 11.40 18.87 -19.23
C CYS A 3 12.41 17.95 -18.55
N ASP A 4 13.66 18.37 -18.44
CA ASP A 4 14.76 17.58 -17.86
C ASP A 4 15.08 18.10 -16.45
N ARG A 5 15.05 17.23 -15.43
CA ARG A 5 15.62 17.52 -14.10
C ARG A 5 17.15 17.41 -14.18
N GLY A 6 17.80 18.44 -14.72
CA GLY A 6 19.26 18.51 -14.85
C GLY A 6 19.97 19.01 -13.58
N PRO A 7 21.25 18.65 -13.36
CA PRO A 7 22.06 19.12 -12.24
C PRO A 7 22.35 20.63 -12.27
N ASP A 8 22.29 21.26 -13.44
CA ASP A 8 22.58 22.69 -13.64
C ASP A 8 21.31 23.58 -13.72
N GLY A 9 20.18 23.08 -13.22
CA GLY A 9 19.00 23.92 -12.93
C GLY A 9 17.96 23.98 -14.06
N GLY A 10 16.93 23.15 -13.91
CA GLY A 10 15.61 23.35 -14.50
C GLY A 10 14.56 22.75 -13.57
N ASN A 11 13.66 23.56 -13.01
CA ASN A 11 12.51 23.11 -12.23
C ASN A 11 11.26 22.91 -13.10
N ASP A 12 11.45 22.68 -14.40
CA ASP A 12 10.39 22.54 -15.42
C ASP A 12 9.51 21.29 -15.24
N CYS A 13 9.75 20.48 -14.21
CA CYS A 13 8.94 19.33 -13.89
C CYS A 13 7.88 19.68 -12.83
N CYS A 14 6.64 19.80 -13.28
CA CYS A 14 5.48 19.92 -12.41
C CYS A 14 5.24 18.63 -11.61
N PRO A 15 4.79 18.73 -10.34
CA PRO A 15 4.47 17.56 -9.51
C PRO A 15 3.36 16.69 -10.11
N ASP A 16 2.41 17.28 -10.85
CA ASP A 16 1.27 16.55 -11.44
C ASP A 16 1.60 15.80 -12.74
N PHE A 17 2.79 16.00 -13.32
CA PHE A 17 3.22 15.38 -14.60
C PHE A 17 4.60 14.72 -14.49
N GLU A 18 4.87 14.10 -13.34
CA GLU A 18 6.16 13.46 -13.07
C GLU A 18 6.49 12.32 -14.04
N ALA A 19 5.49 11.60 -14.55
CA ALA A 19 5.67 10.52 -15.53
C ALA A 19 6.33 10.97 -16.85
N THR A 20 6.25 12.26 -17.17
CA THR A 20 6.84 12.85 -18.38
C THR A 20 8.21 13.50 -18.10
N CYS A 21 8.60 13.62 -16.83
CA CYS A 21 9.85 14.25 -16.40
C CYS A 21 11.02 13.28 -16.59
N ARG A 22 12.01 13.68 -17.38
CA ARG A 22 13.24 12.90 -17.54
C ARG A 22 14.21 13.20 -16.39
N GLY A 23 14.74 12.15 -15.77
CA GLY A 23 15.68 12.26 -14.64
C GLY A 23 15.02 12.37 -13.26
N GLY A 24 13.69 12.29 -13.16
CA GLY A 24 13.02 12.08 -11.88
C GLY A 24 13.47 10.75 -11.28
N ARG A 25 14.02 10.77 -10.05
CA ARG A 25 14.07 9.56 -9.25
C ARG A 25 12.62 9.08 -9.07
N PRO A 26 12.29 7.81 -9.30
CA PRO A 26 10.97 7.32 -8.94
C PRO A 26 10.82 7.56 -7.44
N GLN A 27 9.95 8.49 -7.03
CA GLN A 27 9.63 8.71 -5.61
C GLN A 27 8.90 7.52 -4.97
N HIS A 28 8.80 6.39 -5.67
CA HIS A 28 8.19 5.15 -5.23
C HIS A 28 9.22 4.02 -5.11
N GLN A 29 10.52 4.35 -5.05
CA GLN A 29 11.59 3.39 -4.79
C GLN A 29 12.25 3.64 -3.44
N GLU A 30 11.47 4.08 -2.45
CA GLU A 30 11.86 3.95 -1.05
C GLU A 30 11.23 2.66 -0.51
N ASP A 31 12.13 1.71 -0.28
CA ASP A 31 11.96 0.47 0.48
C ASP A 31 11.31 -0.72 -0.25
N LEU A 32 11.93 -1.13 -1.35
CA LEU A 32 11.84 -2.52 -1.83
C LEU A 32 12.74 -3.47 -1.01
N ASN A 33 12.85 -3.27 0.31
CA ASN A 33 13.50 -4.28 1.17
C ASN A 33 12.61 -5.53 1.36
N GLY A 34 11.46 -5.61 0.67
CA GLY A 34 10.70 -6.84 0.40
C GLY A 34 10.12 -7.55 1.62
N GLN A 35 10.29 -6.99 2.81
CA GLN A 35 9.96 -7.59 4.10
C GLN A 35 8.96 -6.74 4.88
N GLU A 36 8.51 -5.62 4.31
CA GLU A 36 7.51 -4.76 4.94
C GLU A 36 6.12 -5.07 4.40
N CYS A 37 5.14 -5.11 5.31
CA CYS A 37 3.74 -5.23 4.94
C CYS A 37 3.07 -3.86 4.98
N ILE A 38 2.08 -3.66 4.13
CA ILE A 38 1.28 -2.42 4.11
C ILE A 38 -0.15 -2.75 4.53
N SER A 39 -0.69 -1.97 5.47
CA SER A 39 -2.11 -2.02 5.85
C SER A 39 -2.63 -0.59 6.01
N ASN A 40 -3.71 -0.23 5.31
CA ASN A 40 -4.32 1.10 5.32
C ASN A 40 -3.33 2.26 5.06
N GLY A 41 -2.31 2.03 4.21
CA GLY A 41 -1.27 3.02 3.90
C GLY A 41 -0.18 3.16 4.97
N VAL A 42 -0.24 2.39 6.05
CA VAL A 42 0.80 2.29 7.08
C VAL A 42 1.72 1.12 6.75
N ARG A 43 3.03 1.31 6.94
CA ARG A 43 4.07 0.29 6.76
C ARG A 43 4.35 -0.40 8.08
N TYR A 44 4.52 -1.72 8.01
CA TYR A 44 4.80 -2.62 9.13
C TYR A 44 6.04 -3.43 8.82
N SER A 45 6.92 -3.53 9.80
CA SER A 45 8.14 -4.33 9.73
C SER A 45 7.84 -5.82 9.88
N GLU A 46 8.79 -6.65 9.45
CA GLU A 46 8.76 -8.10 9.66
C GLU A 46 8.50 -8.46 11.14
N GLY A 47 7.53 -9.33 11.38
CA GLY A 47 7.12 -9.79 12.72
C GLY A 47 6.10 -8.89 13.42
N GLU A 48 5.82 -7.68 12.91
CA GLU A 48 4.74 -6.86 13.46
C GLU A 48 3.38 -7.51 13.22
N SER A 49 2.47 -7.33 14.17
CA SER A 49 1.15 -7.93 14.14
C SER A 49 0.06 -6.88 14.29
N ILE A 50 -1.03 -7.07 13.54
CA ILE A 50 -2.23 -6.24 13.59
C ILE A 50 -3.44 -7.13 13.84
N GLU A 51 -4.47 -6.55 14.46
CA GLU A 51 -5.78 -7.17 14.53
C GLU A 51 -6.60 -6.73 13.32
N GLN A 52 -7.02 -7.69 12.49
CA GLN A 52 -7.99 -7.48 11.43
C GLN A 52 -9.29 -8.20 11.82
N ASN A 53 -10.29 -7.41 12.21
CA ASN A 53 -11.54 -7.90 12.75
C ASN A 53 -11.34 -8.68 14.07
N CYS A 54 -11.29 -10.01 14.01
CA CYS A 54 -10.98 -10.88 15.15
C CYS A 54 -9.70 -11.72 14.94
N GLN A 55 -9.11 -11.66 13.75
CA GLN A 55 -7.92 -12.43 13.41
C GLN A 55 -6.67 -11.62 13.73
N THR A 56 -5.67 -12.27 14.30
CA THR A 56 -4.33 -11.69 14.44
C THR A 56 -3.54 -11.98 13.17
N CYS A 57 -3.10 -10.92 12.49
CA CYS A 57 -2.30 -11.01 11.29
C CYS A 57 -0.88 -10.53 11.57
N SER A 58 0.11 -11.38 11.29
CA SER A 58 1.53 -11.04 11.40
C SER A 58 2.14 -10.80 10.03
N CYS A 59 3.00 -9.80 9.92
CA CYS A 59 3.79 -9.56 8.73
C CYS A 59 4.92 -10.58 8.65
N MET A 60 4.91 -11.41 7.60
CA MET A 60 5.97 -12.39 7.34
C MET A 60 6.33 -12.39 5.87
N GLU A 61 7.61 -12.19 5.57
CA GLU A 61 8.16 -12.14 4.21
C GLU A 61 7.41 -11.14 3.30
N GLY A 62 7.02 -9.99 3.85
CA GLY A 62 6.26 -8.97 3.13
C GLY A 62 4.80 -9.35 2.83
N MET A 63 4.28 -10.43 3.43
CA MET A 63 2.88 -10.85 3.31
C MET A 63 2.20 -10.94 4.68
N TRP A 64 0.92 -10.61 4.73
CA TRP A 64 0.10 -10.84 5.92
C TRP A 64 -0.23 -12.32 6.09
N LYS A 65 0.13 -12.89 7.24
CA LYS A 65 -0.24 -14.23 7.68
C LYS A 65 -1.18 -14.11 8.87
N CYS A 66 -2.46 -14.39 8.64
CA CYS A 66 -3.51 -14.31 9.66
C CYS A 66 -3.80 -15.69 10.26
N ASP A 67 -4.18 -15.71 11.53
CA ASP A 67 -4.76 -16.90 12.15
C ASP A 67 -6.13 -17.25 11.50
N GLU A 68 -6.53 -18.51 11.57
CA GLU A 68 -7.82 -18.98 11.02
C GLU A 68 -8.95 -18.85 12.05
N SER A 69 -8.95 -17.79 12.86
CA SER A 69 -10.02 -17.57 13.82
C SER A 69 -11.33 -17.27 13.09
N THR A 70 -12.37 -18.08 13.34
CA THR A 70 -13.70 -17.84 12.78
C THR A 70 -14.31 -16.61 13.43
N CYS A 71 -14.33 -15.48 12.71
CA CYS A 71 -14.97 -14.26 13.19
C CYS A 71 -16.49 -14.37 13.14
N LEU A 72 -17.16 -13.82 14.16
CA LEU A 72 -18.62 -13.71 14.20
C LEU A 72 -19.16 -12.72 13.16
N ILE A 73 -18.32 -11.78 12.72
CA ILE A 73 -18.64 -10.79 11.69
C ILE A 73 -17.98 -11.24 10.39
N GLN A 74 -18.79 -11.66 9.44
CA GLN A 74 -18.37 -11.90 8.06
C GLN A 74 -18.39 -10.56 7.31
N GLU A 75 -17.21 -10.01 7.00
CA GLU A 75 -17.12 -8.70 6.32
C GLU A 75 -17.76 -8.71 4.93
N ASP A 76 -17.69 -9.83 4.21
CA ASP A 76 -18.37 -10.00 2.92
C ASP A 76 -19.90 -9.92 3.05
N LEU A 77 -20.46 -10.45 4.13
CA LEU A 77 -21.88 -10.33 4.44
C LEU A 77 -22.23 -8.87 4.79
N LEU A 78 -21.38 -8.20 5.57
CA LEU A 78 -21.57 -6.80 5.92
C LEU A 78 -21.57 -5.88 4.68
N GLU A 79 -20.64 -6.11 3.75
CA GLU A 79 -20.58 -5.38 2.49
C GLU A 79 -21.82 -5.64 1.61
N LYS A 80 -22.27 -6.89 1.49
CA LYS A 80 -23.49 -7.24 0.74
C LYS A 80 -24.73 -6.53 1.28
N VAL A 81 -24.85 -6.44 2.62
CA VAL A 81 -25.93 -5.71 3.29
C VAL A 81 -25.83 -4.20 3.01
N GLN A 82 -24.65 -3.59 3.14
CA GLN A 82 -24.45 -2.15 2.87
C GLN A 82 -24.74 -1.78 1.41
N GLN A 83 -24.40 -2.66 0.46
CA GLN A 83 -24.64 -2.45 -0.96
C GLN A 83 -26.09 -2.78 -1.39
N GLY A 84 -26.94 -3.26 -0.46
CA GLY A 84 -28.33 -3.63 -0.76
C GLY A 84 -28.47 -4.79 -1.75
N ARG A 85 -27.40 -5.58 -1.95
CA ARG A 85 -27.39 -6.71 -2.88
C ARG A 85 -27.78 -7.98 -2.13
N TYR A 86 -29.09 -8.14 -1.93
CA TYR A 86 -29.68 -9.37 -1.43
C TYR A 86 -30.02 -10.28 -2.62
N SER A 87 -29.11 -11.17 -3.03
CA SER A 87 -29.43 -12.23 -3.98
C SER A 87 -28.64 -13.50 -3.69
#